data_AF-A0A5N5UH50-F1
#
_entry.id   AF-A0A5N5UH50-F1
#
_cell.length_a   1.000
_cell.length_b   1.000
_cell.length_c   1.000
_cell.angle_alpha   90.00
_cell.angle_beta   90.00
_cell.angle_gamma   90.00
#
_symmetry.space_group_name_H-M   'P 1'
#
loop_
_entity.id
_entity.type
_entity.pdbx_description
1 polymer ?
#
loop_
_entity_poly.entity_id
_entity_poly.type
_entity_poly.pdbx_seq_one_letter_code
_entity_poly.pdbx_strand_id
1 'polypeptide(L)'
;MDDRTRLLSEWVAQPPAGPLVQYLRDAERRAALDALGSPTHVLDIASETGVTRALPDDATVTRLDFSPEASARARDALNGIENFASTTPESPTLPFGRARFDAAVCVGPLDWRFLDADALAREVSRVLTRAGTFAVTAPTPESPYHAGGRYELTYRTPDEFESVLAPHFHPDDQTYIYQPPEKVQWLAGNLPTGLEQRVADYAQRRTETCSRDRASYVVTGATAPGYRARLDDALDCLLRPVDDHGFFDPETDRFHGRLDYSLTDTSAMRWRAGEGSRRRYGPLALLGVARWRQSPLGDDRYDDRISRLADGYETLVETEGDELPSYALGPLTGAFALLSMAGFDTLSIAEDAFARSRDRFAFDHSEDGLLLHGWSYLHDATEDPIEVTTALREGAQAVAARQDPETGLFAFDNPTTDRHQNQMYVLWGLCRAIEVAAGDGYLENATAVLDYTLDTRLRDDGALLWLEPGRIEELSVALGRGEYPQWKLLFACHQSFFAIAAAHYRRAGGDRNLDRPVERAMAWLHGTNDLGRDLTDLTGLGVPARHLTTDGRLDAPREQFKGAYEIGAYLFALTELTAW
;
A
#
# COMPACT_ATOMS: atom_id res chain seq x y z
N MET A 1 7.70 -21.15 -32.66
CA MET A 1 7.12 -20.90 -31.33
C MET A 1 8.28 -20.98 -30.36
N ASP A 2 8.55 -19.91 -29.60
CA ASP A 2 9.57 -19.96 -28.55
C ASP A 2 9.13 -20.91 -27.42
N ASP A 3 10.06 -21.37 -26.60
CA ASP A 3 9.77 -22.36 -25.54
C ASP A 3 8.75 -21.84 -24.52
N ARG A 4 8.74 -20.53 -24.25
CA ARG A 4 7.77 -19.86 -23.36
C ARG A 4 6.35 -19.95 -23.90
N THR A 5 6.13 -19.56 -25.15
CA THR A 5 4.79 -19.61 -25.79
C THR A 5 4.28 -21.04 -25.86
N ARG A 6 5.17 -22.00 -26.08
CA ARG A 6 4.85 -23.42 -26.04
C ARG A 6 4.41 -23.85 -24.63
N LEU A 7 5.15 -23.48 -23.59
CA LEU A 7 4.78 -23.75 -22.20
C LEU A 7 3.41 -23.17 -21.83
N LEU A 8 3.18 -21.89 -22.16
CA LEU A 8 1.90 -21.21 -21.90
C LEU A 8 0.73 -21.92 -22.59
N SER A 9 0.92 -22.34 -23.84
CA SER A 9 -0.11 -23.09 -24.58
C SER A 9 -0.31 -24.51 -24.03
N GLU A 10 0.76 -25.23 -23.70
CA GLU A 10 0.68 -26.58 -23.10
C GLU A 10 -0.02 -26.56 -21.73
N TRP A 11 0.16 -25.49 -20.95
CA TRP A 11 -0.45 -25.32 -19.63
C TRP A 11 -1.99 -25.27 -19.67
N VAL A 12 -2.58 -24.63 -20.69
CA VAL A 12 -4.03 -24.42 -20.81
C VAL A 12 -4.81 -25.73 -20.70
N ALA A 13 -4.37 -26.76 -21.44
CA ALA A 13 -5.06 -28.04 -21.53
C ALA A 13 -4.08 -29.16 -21.27
N GLN A 14 -3.96 -29.56 -20.01
CA GLN A 14 -3.03 -30.60 -19.59
C GLN A 14 -3.63 -32.00 -19.82
N PRO A 15 -2.81 -32.98 -20.25
CA PRO A 15 -3.28 -34.34 -20.41
C PRO A 15 -3.67 -34.97 -19.06
N PRO A 16 -4.46 -36.07 -19.09
CA PRO A 16 -4.72 -36.88 -17.91
C PRO A 16 -3.40 -37.29 -17.24
N ALA A 17 -3.34 -37.17 -15.92
CA ALA A 17 -2.17 -37.51 -15.13
C ALA A 17 -2.41 -38.75 -14.27
N GLY A 18 -1.32 -39.35 -13.78
CA GLY A 18 -1.41 -40.42 -12.78
C GLY A 18 -2.09 -39.94 -11.49
N PRO A 19 -2.69 -40.86 -10.70
CA PRO A 19 -3.39 -40.57 -9.45
C PRO A 19 -2.76 -39.52 -8.55
N LEU A 20 -1.43 -39.50 -8.37
CA LEU A 20 -0.78 -38.54 -7.46
C LEU A 20 -0.81 -37.10 -7.96
N VAL A 21 -0.58 -36.90 -9.25
CA VAL A 21 -0.62 -35.57 -9.88
C VAL A 21 -2.07 -35.12 -10.01
N GLN A 22 -2.98 -36.03 -10.37
CA GLN A 22 -4.41 -35.72 -10.47
C GLN A 22 -4.98 -35.29 -9.11
N TYR A 23 -4.60 -35.97 -8.03
CA TYR A 23 -4.97 -35.59 -6.67
C TYR A 23 -4.56 -34.15 -6.34
N LEU A 24 -3.32 -33.74 -6.65
CA LEU A 24 -2.87 -32.37 -6.40
C LEU A 24 -3.72 -31.36 -7.17
N ARG A 25 -3.90 -31.58 -8.48
CA ARG A 25 -4.74 -30.70 -9.32
C ARG A 25 -6.16 -30.58 -8.77
N ASP A 26 -6.73 -31.69 -8.30
CA ASP A 26 -8.07 -31.71 -7.72
C ASP A 26 -8.12 -31.02 -6.35
N ALA A 27 -7.07 -31.13 -5.54
CA ALA A 27 -6.97 -30.47 -4.24
C ALA A 27 -6.80 -28.95 -4.39
N GLU A 28 -5.90 -28.50 -5.26
CA GLU A 28 -5.72 -27.07 -5.58
C GLU A 28 -7.00 -26.47 -6.14
N ARG A 29 -7.61 -27.13 -7.14
CA ARG A 29 -8.87 -26.67 -7.74
C ARG A 29 -9.97 -26.57 -6.68
N ARG A 30 -10.16 -27.60 -5.84
CA ARG A 30 -11.21 -27.57 -4.82
C ARG A 30 -10.99 -26.44 -3.82
N ALA A 31 -9.77 -26.34 -3.27
CA ALA A 31 -9.45 -25.29 -2.30
C ALA A 31 -9.61 -23.88 -2.88
N ALA A 32 -9.21 -23.67 -4.15
CA ALA A 32 -9.37 -22.38 -4.81
C ALA A 32 -10.84 -22.04 -5.04
N LEU A 33 -11.66 -23.00 -5.50
CA LEU A 33 -13.09 -22.79 -5.69
C LEU A 33 -13.84 -22.57 -4.38
N ASP A 34 -13.49 -23.31 -3.32
CA ASP A 34 -14.05 -23.12 -1.99
C ASP A 34 -13.73 -21.70 -1.46
N ALA A 35 -12.52 -21.20 -1.72
CA ALA A 35 -12.12 -19.84 -1.35
C ALA A 35 -12.87 -18.74 -2.13
N LEU A 36 -13.32 -18.99 -3.36
CA LEU A 36 -14.12 -18.02 -4.13
C LEU A 36 -15.56 -17.86 -3.61
N GLY A 37 -16.07 -18.84 -2.87
CA GLY A 37 -17.46 -18.85 -2.40
C GLY A 37 -18.48 -19.01 -3.54
N SER A 38 -19.30 -18.00 -3.77
CA SER A 38 -20.40 -18.04 -4.78
C SER A 38 -20.39 -16.78 -5.66
N PRO A 39 -19.38 -16.63 -6.53
CA PRO A 39 -19.21 -15.43 -7.34
C PRO A 39 -20.17 -15.39 -8.53
N THR A 40 -20.43 -14.18 -9.03
CA THR A 40 -21.29 -13.94 -10.21
C THR A 40 -20.50 -13.48 -11.44
N HIS A 41 -19.37 -12.80 -11.27
CA HIS A 41 -18.55 -12.25 -12.35
C HIS A 41 -17.07 -12.61 -12.10
N VAL A 42 -16.62 -13.68 -12.74
CA VAL A 42 -15.32 -14.30 -12.46
C VAL A 42 -14.31 -13.95 -13.55
N LEU A 43 -13.13 -13.49 -13.14
CA LEU A 43 -11.93 -13.45 -13.97
C LEU A 43 -11.08 -14.70 -13.73
N ASP A 44 -11.00 -15.58 -14.72
CA ASP A 44 -10.06 -16.71 -14.69
C ASP A 44 -8.75 -16.32 -15.39
N ILE A 45 -7.64 -16.41 -14.65
CA ILE A 45 -6.32 -15.96 -15.05
C ILE A 45 -5.44 -17.19 -15.29
N ALA A 46 -5.36 -17.58 -16.55
CA ALA A 46 -4.44 -18.59 -17.07
C ALA A 46 -4.47 -19.96 -16.32
N SER A 47 -5.53 -20.26 -15.57
CA SER A 47 -5.69 -21.56 -14.89
C SER A 47 -5.77 -22.72 -15.89
N GLU A 48 -5.52 -23.95 -15.48
CA GLU A 48 -5.84 -25.11 -16.33
C GLU A 48 -7.35 -25.18 -16.62
N THR A 49 -7.76 -25.59 -17.82
CA THR A 49 -9.18 -25.61 -18.24
C THR A 49 -10.13 -26.34 -17.31
N GLY A 50 -9.68 -27.34 -16.56
CA GLY A 50 -10.47 -28.04 -15.54
C GLY A 50 -10.86 -27.16 -14.35
N VAL A 51 -10.09 -26.11 -14.04
CA VAL A 51 -10.48 -25.08 -13.06
C VAL A 51 -11.61 -24.24 -13.64
N THR A 52 -11.45 -23.74 -14.87
CA THR A 52 -12.48 -22.93 -15.53
C THR A 52 -13.81 -23.65 -15.66
N ARG A 53 -13.79 -24.94 -16.05
CA ARG A 53 -15.00 -25.76 -16.20
C ARG A 53 -15.71 -26.06 -14.88
N ALA A 54 -15.03 -25.88 -13.75
CA ALA A 54 -15.57 -26.16 -12.42
C ALA A 54 -16.06 -24.90 -11.71
N LEU A 55 -15.94 -23.72 -12.33
CA LEU A 55 -16.60 -22.50 -11.87
C LEU A 55 -18.12 -22.66 -11.90
N PRO A 56 -18.88 -21.91 -11.07
CA PRO A 56 -20.33 -22.02 -11.02
C PRO A 56 -20.99 -21.81 -12.39
N ASP A 57 -21.97 -22.65 -12.73
CA ASP A 57 -22.65 -22.61 -14.04
C ASP A 57 -23.41 -21.28 -14.30
N ASP A 58 -23.80 -20.58 -13.23
CA ASP A 58 -24.50 -19.29 -13.26
C ASP A 58 -23.56 -18.07 -13.23
N ALA A 59 -22.25 -18.29 -13.07
CA ALA A 59 -21.26 -17.23 -13.11
C ALA A 59 -20.94 -16.81 -14.55
N THR A 60 -20.79 -15.51 -14.77
CA THR A 60 -20.25 -14.95 -16.02
C THR A 60 -18.72 -15.00 -15.96
N VAL A 61 -18.12 -15.85 -16.79
CA VAL A 61 -16.66 -16.08 -16.77
C VAL A 61 -15.99 -15.33 -17.91
N THR A 62 -14.99 -14.51 -17.57
CA THR A 62 -14.01 -13.94 -18.51
C THR A 62 -12.67 -14.65 -18.31
N ARG A 63 -12.03 -15.05 -19.41
CA ARG A 63 -10.73 -15.74 -19.42
C ARG A 63 -9.61 -14.79 -19.88
N LEU A 64 -8.52 -14.72 -19.12
CA LEU A 64 -7.30 -14.02 -19.48
C LEU A 64 -6.12 -15.01 -19.52
N ASP A 65 -5.35 -14.99 -20.60
CA ASP A 65 -4.14 -15.82 -20.73
C ASP A 65 -2.88 -14.98 -21.02
N PHE A 66 -1.70 -15.51 -20.71
CA PHE A 66 -0.43 -14.78 -20.87
C PHE A 66 0.17 -14.83 -22.30
N SER A 67 -0.60 -15.30 -23.27
CA SER A 67 -0.28 -15.14 -24.70
C SER A 67 -1.54 -15.26 -25.57
N PRO A 68 -1.56 -14.65 -26.77
CA PRO A 68 -2.64 -14.83 -27.73
C PRO A 68 -2.86 -16.30 -28.11
N GLU A 69 -1.79 -17.10 -28.20
CA GLU A 69 -1.83 -18.53 -28.54
C GLU A 69 -2.45 -19.37 -27.42
N ALA A 70 -2.13 -19.08 -26.15
CA ALA A 70 -2.76 -19.73 -25.01
C ALA A 70 -4.25 -19.38 -24.94
N SER A 71 -4.59 -18.10 -25.14
CA SER A 71 -5.98 -17.63 -25.22
C SER A 71 -6.76 -18.29 -26.35
N ALA A 72 -6.15 -18.45 -27.53
CA ALA A 72 -6.76 -19.17 -28.66
C ALA A 72 -7.01 -20.65 -28.34
N ARG A 73 -6.04 -21.33 -27.72
CA ARG A 73 -6.20 -22.72 -27.28
C ARG A 73 -7.28 -22.87 -26.20
N ALA A 74 -7.38 -21.92 -25.28
CA ALA A 74 -8.43 -21.91 -24.25
C ALA A 74 -9.81 -21.76 -24.90
N ARG A 75 -9.93 -20.89 -25.91
CA ARG A 75 -11.16 -20.71 -26.70
C ARG A 75 -11.59 -21.98 -27.42
N ASP A 76 -10.66 -22.76 -27.95
CA ASP A 76 -10.97 -24.04 -28.60
C ASP A 76 -11.39 -25.13 -27.58
N ALA A 77 -10.94 -25.04 -26.33
CA ALA A 77 -11.13 -26.07 -25.30
C ALA A 77 -12.30 -25.79 -24.34
N LEU A 78 -12.81 -24.56 -24.30
CA LEU A 78 -13.82 -24.09 -23.36
C LEU A 78 -15.06 -23.58 -24.09
N ASN A 79 -16.22 -23.82 -23.49
CA ASN A 79 -17.50 -23.27 -23.93
C ASN A 79 -18.10 -22.41 -22.81
N GLY A 80 -19.03 -21.51 -23.14
CA GLY A 80 -19.75 -20.72 -22.12
C GLY A 80 -18.95 -19.57 -21.50
N ILE A 81 -17.78 -19.25 -22.06
CA ILE A 81 -16.96 -18.12 -21.62
C ILE A 81 -17.44 -16.84 -22.34
N GLU A 82 -17.68 -15.77 -21.58
CA GLU A 82 -18.18 -14.49 -22.11
C GLU A 82 -17.12 -13.83 -23.01
N ASN A 83 -15.89 -13.77 -22.53
CA ASN A 83 -14.81 -13.07 -23.20
C ASN A 83 -13.45 -13.75 -22.99
N PHE A 84 -12.59 -13.64 -23.99
CA PHE A 84 -11.20 -14.09 -23.95
C PHE A 84 -10.28 -12.91 -24.22
N ALA A 85 -9.33 -12.69 -23.32
CA ALA A 85 -8.30 -11.68 -23.46
C ALA A 85 -6.91 -12.31 -23.30
N SER A 86 -5.88 -11.54 -23.62
CA SER A 86 -4.50 -11.92 -23.34
C SER A 86 -3.66 -10.71 -22.91
N THR A 87 -2.63 -10.96 -22.11
CA THR A 87 -1.63 -9.96 -21.70
C THR A 87 -0.22 -10.57 -21.69
N THR A 88 0.83 -9.77 -21.49
CA THR A 88 2.20 -10.26 -21.35
C THR A 88 2.52 -10.59 -19.90
N PRO A 89 3.24 -11.68 -19.59
CA PRO A 89 3.54 -12.04 -18.22
C PRO A 89 4.62 -11.16 -17.57
N GLU A 90 5.54 -10.56 -18.32
CA GLU A 90 6.63 -9.74 -17.76
C GLU A 90 6.17 -8.34 -17.29
N SER A 91 5.00 -7.90 -17.76
CA SER A 91 4.39 -6.62 -17.39
C SER A 91 2.88 -6.75 -17.66
N PRO A 92 2.16 -7.51 -16.83
CA PRO A 92 0.74 -7.75 -17.04
C PRO A 92 -0.03 -6.44 -16.93
N THR A 93 -0.82 -6.14 -17.95
CA THR A 93 -1.85 -5.10 -17.92
C THR A 93 -3.17 -5.73 -18.34
N LEU A 94 -4.14 -5.70 -17.45
CA LEU A 94 -5.45 -6.30 -17.64
C LEU A 94 -6.36 -5.34 -18.42
N PRO A 95 -6.91 -5.75 -19.59
CA PRO A 95 -7.67 -4.87 -20.47
C PRO A 95 -9.13 -4.67 -19.98
N PHE A 96 -9.31 -4.53 -18.67
CA PHE A 96 -10.61 -4.43 -18.02
C PHE A 96 -10.69 -3.17 -17.17
N GLY A 97 -11.89 -2.61 -17.07
CA GLY A 97 -12.17 -1.49 -16.17
C GLY A 97 -12.04 -1.88 -14.70
N ARG A 98 -11.97 -0.86 -13.84
CA ARG A 98 -11.95 -1.03 -12.38
C ARG A 98 -13.23 -1.68 -11.87
N ALA A 99 -13.12 -2.50 -10.84
CA ALA A 99 -14.26 -3.12 -10.15
C ALA A 99 -15.25 -3.87 -11.08
N ARG A 100 -14.74 -4.53 -12.12
CA ARG A 100 -15.52 -5.31 -13.08
C ARG A 100 -15.91 -6.70 -12.55
N PHE A 101 -15.08 -7.28 -11.69
CA PHE A 101 -15.21 -8.68 -11.25
C PHE A 101 -15.45 -8.77 -9.74
N ASP A 102 -16.30 -9.70 -9.28
CA ASP A 102 -16.46 -10.02 -7.87
C ASP A 102 -15.55 -11.19 -7.42
N ALA A 103 -14.92 -11.87 -8.38
CA ALA A 103 -13.94 -12.90 -8.11
C ALA A 103 -12.87 -12.99 -9.20
N ALA A 104 -11.67 -13.39 -8.80
CA ALA A 104 -10.60 -13.78 -9.70
C ALA A 104 -9.96 -15.09 -9.24
N VAL A 105 -9.56 -15.93 -10.18
CA VAL A 105 -8.90 -17.22 -9.89
C VAL A 105 -7.63 -17.38 -10.70
N CYS A 106 -6.54 -17.75 -10.04
CA CYS A 106 -5.23 -18.02 -10.67
C CYS A 106 -4.62 -19.29 -10.04
N VAL A 107 -4.86 -20.45 -10.66
CA VAL A 107 -4.34 -21.73 -10.18
C VAL A 107 -3.17 -22.17 -11.06
N GLY A 108 -1.96 -22.10 -10.50
CA GLY A 108 -0.70 -22.43 -11.16
C GLY A 108 0.15 -21.21 -11.53
N PRO A 109 -0.26 -20.35 -12.48
CA PRO A 109 0.62 -19.36 -13.13
C PRO A 109 1.43 -18.42 -12.23
N LEU A 110 0.99 -18.15 -10.99
CA LEU A 110 1.72 -17.29 -10.05
C LEU A 110 3.12 -17.83 -9.72
N ASP A 111 3.37 -19.10 -10.01
CA ASP A 111 4.66 -19.74 -9.84
C ASP A 111 5.63 -19.53 -11.01
N TRP A 112 5.26 -18.91 -12.13
CA TRP A 112 6.19 -18.74 -13.25
C TRP A 112 7.26 -17.67 -13.00
N ARG A 113 8.52 -18.00 -13.27
CA ARG A 113 9.67 -17.08 -13.09
C ARG A 113 9.65 -15.85 -13.98
N PHE A 114 9.01 -15.94 -15.14
CA PHE A 114 8.89 -14.84 -16.09
C PHE A 114 7.62 -14.00 -15.86
N LEU A 115 6.78 -14.37 -14.88
CA LEU A 115 5.60 -13.59 -14.50
C LEU A 115 6.01 -12.55 -13.45
N ASP A 116 5.70 -11.29 -13.72
CA ASP A 116 5.68 -10.24 -12.71
C ASP A 116 4.42 -10.41 -11.85
N ALA A 117 4.56 -11.20 -10.79
CA ALA A 117 3.46 -11.55 -9.88
C ALA A 117 2.96 -10.34 -9.10
N ASP A 118 3.82 -9.39 -8.77
CA ASP A 118 3.46 -8.17 -8.04
C ASP A 118 2.62 -7.25 -8.95
N ALA A 119 3.01 -7.09 -10.22
CA ALA A 119 2.22 -6.38 -11.21
C ALA A 119 0.87 -7.06 -11.46
N LEU A 120 0.84 -8.40 -11.49
CA LEU A 120 -0.42 -9.13 -11.61
C LEU A 120 -1.32 -8.88 -10.39
N ALA A 121 -0.81 -8.98 -9.17
CA ALA A 121 -1.57 -8.73 -7.95
C ALA A 121 -2.16 -7.31 -7.94
N ARG A 122 -1.38 -6.30 -8.36
CA ARG A 122 -1.86 -4.92 -8.56
C ARG A 122 -3.05 -4.85 -9.50
N GLU A 123 -2.90 -5.40 -10.71
CA GLU A 123 -3.93 -5.34 -11.73
C GLU A 123 -5.19 -6.12 -11.36
N VAL A 124 -5.05 -7.28 -10.70
CA VAL A 124 -6.19 -8.06 -10.20
C VAL A 124 -6.93 -7.26 -9.13
N SER A 125 -6.22 -6.63 -8.19
CA SER A 125 -6.84 -5.77 -7.18
C SER A 125 -7.58 -4.60 -7.82
N ARG A 126 -7.05 -4.02 -8.90
CA ARG A 126 -7.70 -2.93 -9.65
C ARG A 126 -9.03 -3.35 -10.27
N VAL A 127 -9.08 -4.52 -10.91
CA VAL A 127 -10.28 -4.98 -11.64
C VAL A 127 -11.30 -5.67 -10.75
N LEU A 128 -10.93 -6.09 -9.54
CA LEU A 128 -11.86 -6.61 -8.54
C LEU A 128 -12.68 -5.51 -7.87
N THR A 129 -13.92 -5.84 -7.50
CA THR A 129 -14.73 -5.02 -6.61
C THR A 129 -14.13 -4.98 -5.20
N ARG A 130 -14.60 -4.05 -4.36
CA ARG A 130 -14.10 -3.92 -2.98
C ARG A 130 -14.29 -5.19 -2.13
N ALA A 131 -15.37 -5.94 -2.37
CA ALA A 131 -15.66 -7.21 -1.69
C ALA A 131 -15.17 -8.42 -2.50
N GLY A 132 -14.44 -8.19 -3.59
CA GLY A 132 -14.02 -9.25 -4.49
C GLY A 132 -12.92 -10.12 -3.88
N THR A 133 -12.94 -11.40 -4.23
CA THR A 133 -11.96 -12.38 -3.73
C THR A 133 -11.03 -12.84 -4.84
N PHE A 134 -9.73 -12.86 -4.58
CA PHE A 134 -8.72 -13.45 -5.44
C PHE A 134 -8.28 -14.82 -4.89
N ALA A 135 -8.74 -15.91 -5.50
CA ALA A 135 -8.29 -17.25 -5.15
C ALA A 135 -7.03 -17.62 -5.94
N VAL A 136 -5.96 -17.94 -5.22
CA VAL A 136 -4.64 -18.13 -5.82
C VAL A 136 -3.84 -19.23 -5.14
N THR A 137 -3.04 -19.94 -5.91
CA THR A 137 -2.19 -21.04 -5.45
C THR A 137 -0.72 -20.79 -5.72
N ALA A 138 0.15 -21.29 -4.86
CA ALA A 138 1.59 -21.30 -5.09
C ALA A 138 2.26 -22.56 -4.53
N PRO A 139 3.27 -23.11 -5.21
CA PRO A 139 4.10 -24.18 -4.69
C PRO A 139 5.11 -23.63 -3.66
N THR A 140 5.42 -24.45 -2.68
CA THR A 140 6.44 -24.14 -1.66
C THR A 140 7.73 -24.93 -1.90
N PRO A 141 8.83 -24.61 -1.18
CA PRO A 141 10.05 -25.42 -1.23
C PRO A 141 9.87 -26.90 -0.82
N GLU A 142 8.79 -27.26 -0.11
CA GLU A 142 8.41 -28.63 0.24
C GLU A 142 7.71 -29.36 -0.92
N SER A 143 7.44 -28.67 -2.03
CA SER A 143 6.93 -29.30 -3.24
C SER A 143 7.94 -30.30 -3.81
N PRO A 144 7.51 -31.51 -4.19
CA PRO A 144 8.39 -32.52 -4.77
C PRO A 144 8.97 -32.09 -6.13
N TYR A 145 8.40 -31.07 -6.77
CA TYR A 145 8.89 -30.52 -8.03
C TYR A 145 10.05 -29.52 -7.84
N HIS A 146 10.32 -29.07 -6.61
CA HIS A 146 11.41 -28.15 -6.30
C HIS A 146 12.78 -28.78 -6.60
N ALA A 147 13.02 -30.01 -6.14
CA ALA A 147 14.30 -30.72 -6.30
C ALA A 147 14.61 -31.10 -7.76
N GLY A 148 13.59 -31.27 -8.60
CA GLY A 148 13.72 -31.62 -10.01
C GLY A 148 14.09 -30.46 -10.93
N GLY A 149 14.12 -29.22 -10.42
CA GLY A 149 14.60 -28.07 -11.16
C GLY A 149 13.88 -27.81 -12.48
N ARG A 150 12.55 -27.89 -12.53
CA ARG A 150 11.82 -27.24 -13.64
C ARG A 150 12.16 -25.75 -13.57
N TYR A 151 13.11 -25.32 -14.40
CA TYR A 151 13.79 -24.00 -14.37
C TYR A 151 12.86 -22.80 -14.58
N GLU A 152 11.56 -23.05 -14.67
CA GLU A 152 10.53 -22.10 -15.05
C GLU A 152 9.66 -21.69 -13.86
N LEU A 153 9.78 -22.37 -12.70
CA LEU A 153 8.94 -22.11 -11.51
C LEU A 153 9.72 -21.44 -10.35
N THR A 154 8.98 -20.64 -9.58
CA THR A 154 9.37 -19.95 -8.35
C THR A 154 8.63 -20.62 -7.19
N TYR A 155 9.39 -21.17 -6.26
CA TYR A 155 8.86 -21.81 -5.06
C TYR A 155 8.97 -20.81 -3.92
N ARG A 156 7.84 -20.49 -3.29
CA ARG A 156 7.77 -19.47 -2.23
C ARG A 156 7.39 -20.13 -0.92
N THR A 157 8.10 -19.78 0.15
CA THR A 157 7.57 -20.02 1.49
C THR A 157 6.20 -19.34 1.64
N PRO A 158 5.32 -19.83 2.53
CA PRO A 158 4.04 -19.16 2.76
C PRO A 158 4.18 -17.66 3.10
N ASP A 159 5.25 -17.26 3.80
CA ASP A 159 5.55 -15.85 4.09
C ASP A 159 5.90 -15.03 2.84
N GLU A 160 6.72 -15.60 1.94
CA GLU A 160 7.04 -14.97 0.65
C GLU A 160 5.81 -14.90 -0.27
N PHE A 161 4.92 -15.89 -0.21
CA PHE A 161 3.67 -15.89 -0.96
C PHE A 161 2.72 -14.78 -0.48
N GLU A 162 2.55 -14.61 0.83
CA GLU A 162 1.81 -13.48 1.40
C GLU A 162 2.42 -12.14 0.96
N SER A 163 3.76 -12.05 0.94
CA SER A 163 4.45 -10.82 0.54
C SER A 163 4.24 -10.43 -0.93
N VAL A 164 3.91 -11.36 -1.82
CA VAL A 164 3.57 -11.07 -3.23
C VAL A 164 2.16 -10.51 -3.37
N LEU A 165 1.27 -10.88 -2.45
CA LEU A 165 -0.11 -10.40 -2.41
C LEU A 165 -0.20 -9.02 -1.75
N ALA A 166 0.67 -8.76 -0.77
CA ALA A 166 0.80 -7.47 -0.11
C ALA A 166 1.35 -6.38 -1.08
N PRO A 167 1.01 -5.10 -0.85
CA PRO A 167 -0.03 -4.59 0.05
C PRO A 167 -1.42 -4.60 -0.64
N HIS A 168 -1.59 -5.29 -1.76
CA HIS A 168 -2.80 -5.18 -2.59
C HIS A 168 -3.95 -6.09 -2.15
N PHE A 169 -3.60 -7.14 -1.44
CA PHE A 169 -4.52 -8.12 -0.87
C PHE A 169 -4.08 -8.51 0.55
N HIS A 170 -5.07 -8.84 1.36
CA HIS A 170 -4.88 -9.54 2.61
C HIS A 170 -5.33 -11.00 2.40
N PRO A 171 -4.45 -12.00 2.62
CA PRO A 171 -4.83 -13.40 2.51
C PRO A 171 -5.75 -13.79 3.67
N ASP A 172 -6.84 -14.51 3.34
CA ASP A 172 -7.74 -15.12 4.32
C ASP A 172 -7.12 -16.41 4.90
N ASP A 173 -7.94 -17.28 5.48
CA ASP A 173 -7.51 -18.60 5.95
C ASP A 173 -6.87 -19.42 4.82
N GLN A 174 -5.61 -19.78 5.02
CA GLN A 174 -4.83 -20.55 4.05
C GLN A 174 -5.11 -22.05 4.16
N THR A 175 -5.27 -22.69 3.00
CA THR A 175 -5.31 -24.15 2.88
C THR A 175 -3.94 -24.68 2.47
N TYR A 176 -3.42 -25.63 3.25
CA TYR A 176 -2.12 -26.27 3.03
C TYR A 176 -2.28 -27.66 2.41
N ILE A 177 -1.72 -27.86 1.22
CA ILE A 177 -1.82 -29.12 0.49
C ILE A 177 -0.52 -29.91 0.64
N TYR A 178 -0.64 -31.16 1.08
CA TYR A 178 0.48 -32.08 1.17
C TYR A 178 0.64 -32.89 -0.11
N GLN A 179 1.88 -32.97 -0.61
CA GLN A 179 2.31 -34.05 -1.49
C GLN A 179 3.47 -34.84 -0.85
N PRO A 180 3.58 -36.14 -1.16
CA PRO A 180 4.75 -36.91 -0.76
C PRO A 180 6.04 -36.32 -1.35
N PRO A 181 7.19 -36.42 -0.66
CA PRO A 181 8.48 -35.98 -1.20
C PRO A 181 8.83 -36.67 -2.52
N GLU A 182 9.70 -36.04 -3.31
CA GLU A 182 10.07 -36.46 -4.68
C GLU A 182 10.38 -37.97 -4.79
N LYS A 183 11.20 -38.50 -3.88
CA LYS A 183 11.56 -39.94 -3.89
C LYS A 183 10.35 -40.85 -3.75
N VAL A 184 9.38 -40.47 -2.93
CA VAL A 184 8.14 -41.22 -2.73
C VAL A 184 7.24 -41.09 -3.95
N GLN A 185 7.16 -39.90 -4.56
CA GLN A 185 6.44 -39.74 -5.82
C GLN A 185 7.02 -40.59 -6.93
N TRP A 186 8.35 -40.57 -7.10
CA TRP A 186 9.03 -41.37 -8.11
C TRP A 186 8.77 -42.87 -7.90
N LEU A 187 8.88 -43.36 -6.67
CA LEU A 187 8.56 -44.76 -6.36
C LEU A 187 7.10 -45.09 -6.66
N ALA A 188 6.18 -44.23 -6.22
CA ALA A 188 4.74 -44.44 -6.37
C ALA A 188 4.27 -44.38 -7.82
N GLY A 189 4.82 -43.48 -8.63
CA GLY A 189 4.49 -43.35 -10.07
C GLY A 189 4.97 -44.54 -10.92
N ASN A 190 5.83 -45.40 -10.38
CA ASN A 190 6.23 -46.66 -11.01
C ASN A 190 5.39 -47.87 -10.52
N LEU A 191 4.42 -47.66 -9.62
CA LEU A 191 3.53 -48.71 -9.15
C LEU A 191 2.33 -48.91 -10.09
N PRO A 192 1.68 -50.09 -10.06
CA PRO A 192 0.36 -50.25 -10.65
C PRO A 192 -0.63 -49.20 -10.14
N THR A 193 -1.52 -48.71 -11.01
CA THR A 193 -2.46 -47.61 -10.72
C THR A 193 -3.23 -47.77 -9.41
N GLY A 194 -3.66 -48.98 -9.05
CA GLY A 194 -4.38 -49.22 -7.79
C GLY A 194 -3.52 -49.03 -6.53
N LEU A 195 -2.20 -49.18 -6.62
CA LEU A 195 -1.26 -48.88 -5.53
C LEU A 195 -0.88 -47.41 -5.51
N GLU A 196 -0.66 -46.78 -6.68
CA GLU A 196 -0.45 -45.33 -6.76
C GLU A 196 -1.66 -44.57 -6.17
N GLN A 197 -2.88 -45.02 -6.48
CA GLN A 197 -4.12 -44.48 -5.91
C GLN A 197 -4.12 -44.51 -4.37
N ARG A 198 -3.63 -45.58 -3.74
CA ARG A 198 -3.55 -45.65 -2.27
C ARG A 198 -2.58 -44.61 -1.69
N VAL A 199 -1.51 -44.27 -2.42
CA VAL A 199 -0.58 -43.21 -2.02
C VAL A 199 -1.25 -41.85 -2.19
N ALA A 200 -2.00 -41.64 -3.27
CA ALA A 200 -2.81 -40.44 -3.48
C ALA A 200 -3.86 -40.25 -2.37
N ASP A 201 -4.60 -41.30 -2.01
CA ASP A 201 -5.58 -41.25 -0.91
C ASP A 201 -4.91 -40.94 0.45
N TYR A 202 -3.69 -41.43 0.67
CA TYR A 202 -2.91 -41.09 1.86
C TYR A 202 -2.50 -39.61 1.84
N ALA A 203 -2.04 -39.09 0.70
CA ALA A 203 -1.69 -37.68 0.56
C ALA A 203 -2.90 -36.78 0.80
N GLN A 204 -4.08 -37.16 0.27
CA GLN A 204 -5.33 -36.46 0.51
C GLN A 204 -5.70 -36.38 1.99
N ARG A 205 -5.65 -37.49 2.72
CA ARG A 205 -5.88 -37.48 4.18
C ARG A 205 -4.85 -36.65 4.94
N ARG A 206 -3.62 -36.56 4.44
CA ARG A 206 -2.58 -35.74 5.06
C ARG A 206 -2.80 -34.24 4.84
N THR A 207 -3.40 -33.83 3.73
CA THR A 207 -3.80 -32.44 3.50
C THR A 207 -4.76 -31.92 4.56
N GLU A 208 -5.69 -32.75 5.03
CA GLU A 208 -6.65 -32.37 6.11
C GLU A 208 -5.98 -31.98 7.43
N THR A 209 -4.72 -32.38 7.64
CA THR A 209 -3.95 -32.09 8.87
C THR A 209 -2.58 -31.48 8.56
N CYS A 210 -2.41 -30.96 7.34
CA CYS A 210 -1.13 -30.42 6.90
C CYS A 210 -0.84 -29.09 7.59
N SER A 211 0.34 -28.98 8.19
CA SER A 211 0.84 -27.73 8.77
C SER A 211 1.53 -26.88 7.71
N ARG A 212 1.54 -25.56 7.92
CA ARG A 212 2.26 -24.56 7.11
C ARG A 212 3.66 -25.02 6.67
N ASP A 213 4.47 -25.50 7.61
CA ASP A 213 5.87 -25.90 7.36
C ASP A 213 6.06 -27.17 6.53
N ARG A 214 4.97 -27.89 6.23
CA ARG A 214 5.00 -29.17 5.48
C ARG A 214 4.11 -29.13 4.24
N ALA A 215 3.55 -27.97 3.95
CA ALA A 215 2.67 -27.76 2.82
C ALA A 215 3.51 -27.78 1.55
N SER A 216 3.21 -28.64 0.58
CA SER A 216 3.81 -28.60 -0.76
C SER A 216 3.23 -27.46 -1.60
N TYR A 217 1.98 -27.09 -1.33
CA TYR A 217 1.29 -25.97 -1.95
C TYR A 217 0.48 -25.22 -0.91
N VAL A 218 0.37 -23.91 -1.09
CA VAL A 218 -0.53 -23.03 -0.34
C VAL A 218 -1.61 -22.52 -1.29
N VAL A 219 -2.85 -22.51 -0.80
CA VAL A 219 -4.01 -21.94 -1.49
C VAL A 219 -4.68 -20.95 -0.55
N THR A 220 -5.02 -19.78 -1.06
CA THR A 220 -5.71 -18.76 -0.27
C THR A 220 -6.76 -18.06 -1.12
N GLY A 221 -7.88 -17.71 -0.49
CA GLY A 221 -8.64 -16.53 -0.89
C GLY A 221 -7.90 -15.30 -0.38
N ALA A 222 -7.90 -14.22 -1.15
CA ALA A 222 -7.32 -12.96 -0.71
C ALA A 222 -8.26 -11.82 -1.09
N THR A 223 -8.50 -10.92 -0.14
CA THR A 223 -9.45 -9.81 -0.30
C THR A 223 -8.73 -8.47 -0.25
N ALA A 224 -9.35 -7.42 -0.79
CA ALA A 224 -8.76 -6.09 -0.72
C ALA A 224 -8.61 -5.66 0.76
N PRO A 225 -7.49 -5.05 1.17
CA PRO A 225 -7.32 -4.59 2.53
C PRO A 225 -8.40 -3.59 2.94
N GLY A 226 -8.83 -3.65 4.20
CA GLY A 226 -9.93 -2.83 4.72
C GLY A 226 -9.75 -1.32 4.55
N TYR A 227 -8.50 -0.84 4.47
CA TYR A 227 -8.21 0.58 4.26
C TYR A 227 -8.67 1.12 2.91
N ARG A 228 -8.86 0.29 1.87
CA ARG A 228 -9.39 0.72 0.57
C ARG A 228 -10.82 1.27 0.69
N ALA A 229 -11.60 0.77 1.64
CA ALA A 229 -12.94 1.28 1.92
C ALA A 229 -12.92 2.66 2.61
N ARG A 230 -11.79 3.05 3.21
CA ARG A 230 -11.67 4.27 4.06
C ARG A 230 -11.25 5.52 3.28
N LEU A 231 -10.94 5.40 1.99
CA LEU A 231 -10.55 6.54 1.15
C LEU A 231 -11.66 7.59 1.07
N ASP A 232 -12.88 7.16 0.78
CA ASP A 232 -14.06 8.04 0.71
C ASP A 232 -14.37 8.67 2.07
N ASP A 233 -14.26 7.88 3.14
CA ASP A 233 -14.46 8.33 4.52
C ASP A 233 -13.48 9.45 4.91
N ALA A 234 -12.19 9.30 4.54
CA ALA A 234 -11.17 10.31 4.80
C ALA A 234 -11.38 11.61 4.02
N LEU A 235 -11.80 11.49 2.75
CA LEU A 235 -12.18 12.64 1.92
C LEU A 235 -13.37 13.39 2.50
N ASP A 236 -14.44 12.66 2.81
CA ASP A 236 -15.64 13.25 3.39
C ASP A 236 -15.32 13.92 4.73
N CYS A 237 -14.52 13.29 5.59
CA CYS A 237 -14.08 13.90 6.85
C CYS A 237 -13.36 15.25 6.65
N LEU A 238 -12.40 15.32 5.72
CA LEU A 238 -11.67 16.57 5.44
C LEU A 238 -12.57 17.65 4.87
N LEU A 239 -13.38 17.28 3.88
CA LEU A 239 -14.15 18.23 3.08
C LEU A 239 -15.47 18.62 3.74
N ARG A 240 -15.95 17.88 4.73
CA ARG A 240 -17.15 18.23 5.49
C ARG A 240 -16.92 19.52 6.31
N PRO A 241 -17.94 20.39 6.48
CA PRO A 241 -17.83 21.59 7.29
C PRO A 241 -17.42 21.31 8.74
N VAL A 242 -16.68 22.24 9.34
CA VAL A 242 -16.24 22.15 10.75
C VAL A 242 -17.39 22.03 11.75
N ASP A 243 -18.52 22.67 11.46
CA ASP A 243 -19.74 22.60 12.27
C ASP A 243 -20.37 21.20 12.28
N ASP A 244 -20.11 20.41 11.25
CA ASP A 244 -20.56 19.01 11.10
C ASP A 244 -19.48 18.00 11.47
N HIS A 245 -18.51 18.43 12.31
CA HIS A 245 -17.35 17.64 12.74
C HIS A 245 -16.39 17.24 11.58
N GLY A 246 -16.32 18.06 10.53
CA GLY A 246 -15.30 17.95 9.49
C GLY A 246 -14.16 18.97 9.66
N PHE A 247 -13.42 19.23 8.59
CA PHE A 247 -12.28 20.16 8.60
C PHE A 247 -12.42 21.33 7.63
N PHE A 248 -13.43 21.38 6.76
CA PHE A 248 -13.62 22.51 5.87
C PHE A 248 -14.19 23.72 6.64
N ASP A 249 -13.51 24.85 6.57
CA ASP A 249 -13.96 26.12 7.15
C ASP A 249 -14.58 26.99 6.05
N PRO A 250 -15.92 27.15 6.00
CA PRO A 250 -16.60 27.92 4.98
C PRO A 250 -16.39 29.44 5.10
N GLU A 251 -15.87 29.95 6.23
CA GLU A 251 -15.61 31.38 6.42
C GLU A 251 -14.26 31.78 5.82
N THR A 252 -13.27 30.90 5.93
CA THR A 252 -11.90 31.18 5.46
C THR A 252 -11.54 30.45 4.18
N ASP A 253 -12.42 29.59 3.67
CA ASP A 253 -12.16 28.72 2.52
C ASP A 253 -10.86 27.92 2.67
N ARG A 254 -10.57 27.49 3.89
CA ARG A 254 -9.37 26.71 4.23
C ARG A 254 -9.76 25.53 5.12
N PHE A 255 -8.77 24.70 5.43
CA PHE A 255 -8.99 23.66 6.43
C PHE A 255 -8.81 24.23 7.83
N HIS A 256 -9.81 24.02 8.68
CA HIS A 256 -9.69 24.14 10.12
C HIS A 256 -8.55 23.25 10.63
N GLY A 257 -7.76 23.73 11.58
CA GLY A 257 -6.51 23.06 11.94
C GLY A 257 -6.73 21.71 12.63
N ARG A 258 -7.64 21.66 13.62
CA ARG A 258 -7.80 20.47 14.48
C ARG A 258 -9.19 20.34 15.08
N LEU A 259 -9.62 19.11 15.31
CA LEU A 259 -10.77 18.80 16.16
C LEU A 259 -10.28 18.24 17.50
N ASP A 260 -10.78 18.75 18.60
CA ASP A 260 -10.51 18.21 19.94
C ASP A 260 -11.56 17.15 20.29
N TYR A 261 -11.17 16.12 21.05
CA TYR A 261 -12.09 15.10 21.54
C TYR A 261 -12.06 14.93 23.05
N SER A 262 -13.17 14.41 23.58
CA SER A 262 -13.27 13.87 24.93
C SER A 262 -13.83 12.44 24.87
N LEU A 263 -13.39 11.58 25.79
CA LEU A 263 -13.88 10.20 25.89
C LEU A 263 -15.09 10.14 26.82
N THR A 264 -16.13 9.43 26.41
CA THR A 264 -17.26 9.06 27.28
C THR A 264 -16.90 7.90 28.19
N ASP A 265 -17.77 7.59 29.16
CA ASP A 265 -17.65 6.41 30.03
C ASP A 265 -17.63 5.08 29.24
N THR A 266 -18.15 5.08 28.01
CA THR A 266 -18.13 3.94 27.07
C THR A 266 -16.96 3.99 26.08
N SER A 267 -15.98 4.85 26.33
CA SER A 267 -14.82 5.10 25.44
C SER A 267 -15.20 5.59 24.03
N ALA A 268 -16.39 6.17 23.85
CA ALA A 268 -16.76 6.82 22.60
C ALA A 268 -16.17 8.24 22.55
N MET A 269 -15.77 8.71 21.37
CA MET A 269 -15.20 10.04 21.18
C MET A 269 -16.29 11.09 20.90
N ARG A 270 -16.26 12.21 21.63
CA ARG A 270 -17.09 13.39 21.37
C ARG A 270 -16.22 14.51 20.84
N TRP A 271 -16.54 14.99 19.64
CA TRP A 271 -15.73 15.95 18.89
C TRP A 271 -16.24 17.38 19.01
N ARG A 272 -15.31 18.33 18.95
CA ARG A 272 -15.59 19.76 18.82
C ARG A 272 -14.45 20.45 18.05
N ALA A 273 -14.74 21.59 17.45
CA ALA A 273 -13.70 22.45 16.89
C ALA A 273 -12.67 22.81 17.98
N GLY A 274 -11.38 22.65 17.66
CA GLY A 274 -10.29 22.97 18.57
C GLY A 274 -9.71 24.35 18.28
N GLU A 275 -9.14 25.00 19.29
CA GLU A 275 -8.46 26.28 19.09
C GLU A 275 -7.00 26.07 18.68
N GLY A 276 -6.46 26.90 17.79
CA GLY A 276 -5.05 26.84 17.40
C GLY A 276 -4.81 26.02 16.14
N SER A 277 -4.40 26.72 15.09
CA SER A 277 -3.95 26.16 13.82
C SER A 277 -2.44 26.30 13.74
N ARG A 278 -1.70 25.18 13.65
CA ARG A 278 -0.32 25.25 13.16
C ARG A 278 -0.39 25.49 11.67
N ARG A 279 0.45 26.40 11.14
CA ARG A 279 0.48 26.76 9.70
C ARG A 279 0.65 25.55 8.76
N ARG A 280 1.12 24.39 9.25
CA ARG A 280 1.24 23.12 8.49
C ARG A 280 -0.04 22.32 8.29
N TYR A 281 -1.06 22.54 9.13
CA TYR A 281 -2.21 21.62 9.20
C TYR A 281 -3.04 21.65 7.91
N GLY A 282 -3.34 22.84 7.44
CA GLY A 282 -4.09 23.05 6.22
C GLY A 282 -3.37 22.66 4.93
N PRO A 283 -2.14 23.14 4.69
CA PRO A 283 -1.35 22.81 3.49
C PRO A 283 -1.19 21.31 3.22
N LEU A 284 -0.86 20.51 4.26
CA LEU A 284 -0.74 19.06 4.10
C LEU A 284 -2.09 18.37 3.84
N ALA A 285 -3.18 18.90 4.40
CA ALA A 285 -4.52 18.42 4.09
C ALA A 285 -4.89 18.68 2.62
N LEU A 286 -4.58 19.88 2.10
CA LEU A 286 -4.79 20.21 0.70
C LEU A 286 -3.94 19.33 -0.22
N LEU A 287 -2.69 19.08 0.13
CA LEU A 287 -1.80 18.19 -0.63
C LEU A 287 -2.41 16.78 -0.78
N GLY A 288 -2.99 16.22 0.29
CA GLY A 288 -3.69 14.93 0.24
C GLY A 288 -4.91 14.94 -0.69
N VAL A 289 -5.75 15.98 -0.61
CA VAL A 289 -6.94 16.14 -1.48
C VAL A 289 -6.54 16.33 -2.94
N ALA A 290 -5.54 17.17 -3.21
CA ALA A 290 -4.99 17.41 -4.54
C ALA A 290 -4.43 16.12 -5.15
N ARG A 291 -3.72 15.32 -4.35
CA ARG A 291 -3.18 14.03 -4.81
C ARG A 291 -4.29 13.04 -5.14
N TRP A 292 -5.34 12.94 -4.31
CA TRP A 292 -6.51 12.12 -4.64
C TRP A 292 -7.15 12.57 -5.95
N ARG A 293 -7.42 13.88 -6.09
CA ARG A 293 -8.12 14.43 -7.26
C ARG A 293 -7.33 14.29 -8.57
N GLN A 294 -6.01 14.35 -8.49
CA GLN A 294 -5.11 14.13 -9.63
C GLN A 294 -4.95 12.64 -9.98
N SER A 295 -5.20 11.74 -9.03
CA SER A 295 -5.05 10.30 -9.26
C SER A 295 -6.19 9.71 -10.12
N PRO A 296 -6.04 8.49 -10.66
CA PRO A 296 -7.14 7.79 -11.35
C PRO A 296 -8.33 7.41 -10.44
N LEU A 297 -8.23 7.64 -9.12
CA LEU A 297 -9.35 7.48 -8.17
C LEU A 297 -10.17 8.77 -8.02
N GLY A 298 -9.65 9.90 -8.48
CA GLY A 298 -10.28 11.21 -8.37
C GLY A 298 -11.50 11.32 -9.28
N ASP A 299 -12.53 12.00 -8.77
CA ASP A 299 -13.73 12.39 -9.52
C ASP A 299 -14.09 13.85 -9.20
N ASP A 300 -15.13 14.37 -9.87
CA ASP A 300 -15.52 15.78 -9.84
C ASP A 300 -16.48 16.14 -8.69
N ARG A 301 -16.87 15.17 -7.85
CA ARG A 301 -17.93 15.35 -6.83
C ARG A 301 -17.62 16.44 -5.79
N TYR A 302 -16.34 16.80 -5.63
CA TYR A 302 -15.87 17.81 -4.69
C TYR A 302 -15.21 19.01 -5.37
N ASP A 303 -15.25 19.12 -6.70
CA ASP A 303 -14.51 20.16 -7.43
C ASP A 303 -14.89 21.58 -6.99
N ASP A 304 -16.17 21.86 -6.74
CA ASP A 304 -16.62 23.17 -6.21
C ASP A 304 -15.94 23.52 -4.89
N ARG A 305 -15.74 22.53 -4.00
CA ARG A 305 -15.10 22.75 -2.70
C ARG A 305 -13.59 22.81 -2.83
N ILE A 306 -13.00 22.04 -3.73
CA ILE A 306 -11.57 22.09 -4.05
C ILE A 306 -11.21 23.45 -4.65
N SER A 307 -12.02 24.01 -5.54
CA SER A 307 -11.83 25.37 -6.08
C SER A 307 -11.84 26.41 -4.97
N ARG A 308 -12.84 26.37 -4.08
CA ARG A 308 -12.88 27.29 -2.92
C ARG A 308 -11.62 27.16 -2.05
N LEU A 309 -11.20 25.94 -1.76
CA LEU A 309 -9.97 25.69 -1.01
C LEU A 309 -8.74 26.28 -1.72
N ALA A 310 -8.63 26.09 -3.03
CA ALA A 310 -7.55 26.67 -3.83
C ALA A 310 -7.54 28.20 -3.70
N ASP A 311 -8.68 28.87 -3.88
CA ASP A 311 -8.82 30.33 -3.75
C ASP A 311 -8.42 30.83 -2.35
N GLY A 312 -8.84 30.11 -1.30
CA GLY A 312 -8.53 30.45 0.08
C GLY A 312 -7.04 30.31 0.42
N TYR A 313 -6.36 29.30 -0.14
CA TYR A 313 -4.91 29.15 0.03
C TYR A 313 -4.09 30.05 -0.91
N GLU A 314 -4.59 30.38 -2.10
CA GLU A 314 -4.00 31.38 -2.99
C GLU A 314 -3.92 32.72 -2.27
N THR A 315 -5.05 33.17 -1.70
CA THR A 315 -5.10 34.39 -0.89
C THR A 315 -4.07 34.35 0.25
N LEU A 316 -3.87 33.19 0.89
CA LEU A 316 -2.86 33.03 1.94
C LEU A 316 -1.42 33.17 1.40
N VAL A 317 -1.11 32.58 0.24
CA VAL A 317 0.22 32.70 -0.39
C VAL A 317 0.49 34.14 -0.80
N GLU A 318 -0.50 34.83 -1.39
CA GLU A 318 -0.37 36.22 -1.81
C GLU A 318 -0.13 37.17 -0.62
N THR A 319 -0.86 36.96 0.48
CA THR A 319 -0.85 37.88 1.63
C THR A 319 0.25 37.58 2.66
N GLU A 320 0.55 36.31 2.91
CA GLU A 320 1.46 35.87 3.97
C GLU A 320 2.63 35.00 3.47
N GLY A 321 2.80 34.80 2.14
CA GLY A 321 3.79 33.86 1.58
C GLY A 321 5.22 34.01 2.09
N ASP A 322 5.65 35.25 2.32
CA ASP A 322 7.00 35.56 2.83
C ASP A 322 7.18 35.20 4.32
N GLU A 323 6.09 34.98 5.05
CA GLU A 323 6.07 34.51 6.44
C GLU A 323 5.75 33.01 6.58
N LEU A 324 5.26 32.37 5.51
CA LEU A 324 4.90 30.96 5.56
C LEU A 324 6.16 30.09 5.74
N PRO A 325 6.18 29.13 6.68
CA PRO A 325 7.32 28.23 6.86
C PRO A 325 7.46 27.21 5.71
N SER A 326 8.59 26.51 5.64
CA SER A 326 8.88 25.50 4.61
C SER A 326 7.85 24.37 4.56
N TYR A 327 7.42 23.89 5.73
CA TYR A 327 6.35 22.90 5.88
C TYR A 327 4.95 23.38 5.49
N ALA A 328 4.79 24.67 5.14
CA ALA A 328 3.56 25.19 4.55
C ALA A 328 3.76 25.44 3.06
N LEU A 329 4.84 26.11 2.65
CA LEU A 329 5.11 26.38 1.24
C LEU A 329 5.32 25.12 0.41
N GLY A 330 6.09 24.14 0.90
CA GLY A 330 6.32 22.90 0.18
C GLY A 330 5.03 22.16 -0.17
N PRO A 331 4.18 21.84 0.83
CA PRO A 331 2.88 21.22 0.55
C PRO A 331 1.94 22.07 -0.32
N LEU A 332 1.97 23.41 -0.21
CA LEU A 332 1.17 24.28 -1.10
C LEU A 332 1.67 24.24 -2.54
N THR A 333 2.98 24.34 -2.78
CA THR A 333 3.56 24.17 -4.12
C THR A 333 3.14 22.84 -4.72
N GLY A 334 3.25 21.75 -3.96
CA GLY A 334 2.84 20.42 -4.43
C GLY A 334 1.34 20.31 -4.69
N ALA A 335 0.51 20.86 -3.80
CA ALA A 335 -0.94 20.83 -3.95
C ALA A 335 -1.41 21.59 -5.19
N PHE A 336 -0.93 22.82 -5.40
CA PHE A 336 -1.29 23.61 -6.58
C PHE A 336 -0.76 22.98 -7.88
N ALA A 337 0.45 22.40 -7.88
CA ALA A 337 0.94 21.66 -9.05
C ALA A 337 0.07 20.43 -9.37
N LEU A 338 -0.35 19.67 -8.35
CA LEU A 338 -1.25 18.52 -8.50
C LEU A 338 -2.64 18.94 -9.00
N LEU A 339 -3.20 20.02 -8.46
CA LEU A 339 -4.49 20.56 -8.92
C LEU A 339 -4.40 21.06 -10.37
N SER A 340 -3.30 21.69 -10.77
CA SER A 340 -3.06 22.07 -12.16
C SER A 340 -3.09 20.86 -13.10
N MET A 341 -2.40 19.78 -12.74
CA MET A 341 -2.45 18.53 -13.50
C MET A 341 -3.85 17.89 -13.53
N ALA A 342 -4.72 18.21 -12.57
CA ALA A 342 -6.11 17.79 -12.53
C ALA A 342 -7.07 18.72 -13.30
N GLY A 343 -6.58 19.83 -13.87
CA GLY A 343 -7.34 20.76 -14.70
C GLY A 343 -7.77 22.08 -14.04
N PHE A 344 -7.28 22.38 -12.83
CA PHE A 344 -7.55 23.65 -12.14
C PHE A 344 -6.51 24.71 -12.54
N ASP A 345 -6.91 25.98 -12.67
CA ASP A 345 -5.99 27.07 -13.04
C ASP A 345 -5.15 27.53 -11.84
N THR A 346 -4.13 26.75 -11.49
CA THR A 346 -3.38 26.92 -10.22
C THR A 346 -1.85 26.86 -10.38
N LEU A 347 -1.34 26.66 -11.60
CA LEU A 347 0.10 26.51 -11.85
C LEU A 347 0.90 27.75 -11.44
N SER A 348 0.39 28.94 -11.77
CA SER A 348 1.03 30.22 -11.44
C SER A 348 1.27 30.40 -9.93
N ILE A 349 0.35 29.88 -9.11
CA ILE A 349 0.45 29.94 -7.64
C ILE A 349 1.47 28.94 -7.12
N ALA A 350 1.57 27.76 -7.75
CA ALA A 350 2.64 26.80 -7.45
C ALA A 350 4.03 27.40 -7.75
N GLU A 351 4.17 28.10 -8.88
CA GLU A 351 5.38 28.80 -9.29
C GLU A 351 5.74 29.97 -8.35
N ASP A 352 4.76 30.77 -7.91
CA ASP A 352 4.99 31.85 -6.92
C ASP A 352 5.44 31.27 -5.57
N ALA A 353 4.79 30.21 -5.08
CA ALA A 353 5.19 29.53 -3.85
C ALA A 353 6.61 28.93 -3.94
N PHE A 354 6.98 28.39 -5.11
CA PHE A 354 8.35 27.94 -5.39
C PHE A 354 9.35 29.10 -5.35
N ALA A 355 9.08 30.20 -6.06
CA ALA A 355 9.96 31.36 -6.10
C ALA A 355 10.22 31.96 -4.71
N ARG A 356 9.20 31.98 -3.83
CA ARG A 356 9.32 32.44 -2.44
C ARG A 356 10.10 31.50 -1.52
N SER A 357 10.24 30.23 -1.90
CA SER A 357 10.88 29.21 -1.06
C SER A 357 12.31 28.88 -1.47
N ARG A 358 12.63 28.87 -2.78
CA ARG A 358 13.91 28.37 -3.32
C ARG A 358 15.14 28.94 -2.61
N ASP A 359 15.18 30.26 -2.46
CA ASP A 359 16.38 30.95 -1.94
C ASP A 359 16.29 31.25 -0.44
N ARG A 360 15.20 30.88 0.22
CA ARG A 360 14.95 31.22 1.64
C ARG A 360 15.39 30.13 2.62
N PHE A 361 15.49 28.88 2.18
CA PHE A 361 15.74 27.73 3.05
C PHE A 361 17.03 27.00 2.66
N ALA A 362 17.86 26.70 3.66
CA ALA A 362 19.14 26.01 3.47
C ALA A 362 19.08 24.51 3.82
N PHE A 363 17.88 23.94 4.00
CA PHE A 363 17.66 22.56 4.42
C PHE A 363 18.34 22.21 5.76
N ASP A 364 18.33 23.16 6.70
CA ASP A 364 18.81 22.99 8.08
C ASP A 364 17.78 22.26 8.95
N HIS A 365 16.51 22.29 8.55
CA HIS A 365 15.39 21.70 9.27
C HIS A 365 14.81 20.55 8.46
N SER A 366 14.45 19.46 9.13
CA SER A 366 13.86 18.31 8.44
C SER A 366 12.54 18.61 7.71
N GLU A 367 11.78 19.58 8.23
CA GLU A 367 10.55 20.07 7.63
C GLU A 367 10.79 20.70 6.25
N ASP A 368 12.03 21.14 5.97
CA ASP A 368 12.44 21.62 4.64
C ASP A 368 12.40 20.49 3.59
N GLY A 369 12.45 19.21 4.00
CA GLY A 369 12.24 18.07 3.10
C GLY A 369 10.88 18.12 2.36
N LEU A 370 9.87 18.77 2.95
CA LEU A 370 8.57 18.97 2.27
C LEU A 370 8.66 19.96 1.10
N LEU A 371 9.68 20.83 1.05
CA LEU A 371 9.94 21.67 -0.13
C LEU A 371 10.34 20.80 -1.32
N LEU A 372 11.27 19.84 -1.13
CA LEU A 372 11.64 18.89 -2.19
C LEU A 372 10.42 18.13 -2.71
N HIS A 373 9.54 17.70 -1.80
CA HIS A 373 8.30 17.03 -2.16
C HIS A 373 7.39 17.94 -3.00
N GLY A 374 7.15 19.18 -2.58
CA GLY A 374 6.38 20.15 -3.35
C GLY A 374 6.96 20.46 -4.72
N TRP A 375 8.26 20.80 -4.75
CA TRP A 375 8.99 21.15 -5.97
C TRP A 375 9.02 20.01 -6.98
N SER A 376 9.03 18.76 -6.52
CA SER A 376 8.99 17.60 -7.42
C SER A 376 7.66 17.45 -8.17
N TYR A 377 6.54 17.87 -7.59
CA TYR A 377 5.26 17.92 -8.30
C TYR A 377 5.17 19.12 -9.23
N LEU A 378 5.77 20.26 -8.84
CA LEU A 378 5.91 21.39 -9.75
C LEU A 378 6.75 21.03 -10.98
N HIS A 379 7.85 20.29 -10.79
CA HIS A 379 8.67 19.78 -11.90
C HIS A 379 7.84 19.03 -12.94
N ASP A 380 6.92 18.16 -12.50
CA ASP A 380 6.06 17.39 -13.41
C ASP A 380 4.96 18.24 -14.07
N ALA A 381 4.52 19.31 -13.40
CA ALA A 381 3.49 20.21 -13.91
C ALA A 381 4.03 21.28 -14.88
N THR A 382 5.33 21.60 -14.83
CA THR A 382 5.96 22.66 -15.62
C THR A 382 6.54 22.13 -16.94
N GLU A 383 6.29 22.83 -18.06
CA GLU A 383 6.78 22.43 -19.40
C GLU A 383 8.32 22.49 -19.53
N ASP A 384 8.97 23.50 -18.95
CA ASP A 384 10.42 23.68 -18.94
C ASP A 384 10.97 23.77 -17.50
N PRO A 385 11.15 22.61 -16.82
CA PRO A 385 11.44 22.59 -15.40
C PRO A 385 12.94 22.75 -15.08
N ILE A 386 13.76 23.41 -15.93
CA ILE A 386 15.22 23.52 -15.72
C ILE A 386 15.56 24.14 -14.35
N GLU A 387 14.85 25.19 -13.96
CA GLU A 387 15.07 25.89 -12.70
C GLU A 387 14.68 25.00 -11.50
N VAL A 388 13.52 24.34 -11.58
CA VAL A 388 13.02 23.42 -10.56
C VAL A 388 13.94 22.19 -10.42
N THR A 389 14.42 21.64 -11.55
CA THR A 389 15.38 20.53 -11.61
C THR A 389 16.67 20.88 -10.88
N THR A 390 17.17 22.11 -11.09
CA THR A 390 18.40 22.58 -10.43
C THR A 390 18.18 22.68 -8.92
N ALA A 391 17.08 23.31 -8.49
CA ALA A 391 16.72 23.43 -7.08
C ALA A 391 16.53 22.06 -6.40
N LEU A 392 15.91 21.09 -7.09
CA LEU A 392 15.74 19.72 -6.58
C LEU A 392 17.08 19.01 -6.37
N ARG A 393 18.03 19.15 -7.30
CA ARG A 393 19.37 18.55 -7.17
C ARG A 393 20.15 19.17 -6.02
N GLU A 394 20.12 20.49 -5.90
CA GLU A 394 20.81 21.22 -4.83
C GLU A 394 20.20 20.89 -3.46
N GLY A 395 18.87 20.88 -3.35
CA GLY A 395 18.19 20.52 -2.11
C GLY A 395 18.37 19.05 -1.73
N ALA A 396 18.33 18.11 -2.69
CA ALA A 396 18.63 16.69 -2.44
C ALA A 396 20.05 16.50 -1.92
N GLN A 397 21.03 17.20 -2.50
CA GLN A 397 22.40 17.20 -2.01
C GLN A 397 22.50 17.79 -0.59
N ALA A 398 21.83 18.91 -0.33
CA ALA A 398 21.85 19.56 0.99
C ALA A 398 21.24 18.67 2.08
N VAL A 399 20.15 17.96 1.76
CA VAL A 399 19.51 16.97 2.63
C VAL A 399 20.41 15.75 2.83
N ALA A 400 20.97 15.18 1.77
CA ALA A 400 21.83 14.00 1.86
C ALA A 400 23.08 14.27 2.73
N ALA A 401 23.62 15.49 2.67
CA ALA A 401 24.74 15.93 3.51
C ALA A 401 24.42 15.96 5.01
N ARG A 402 23.15 15.86 5.41
CA ARG A 402 22.71 15.76 6.81
C ARG A 402 22.73 14.34 7.37
N GLN A 403 23.03 13.33 6.55
CA GLN A 403 23.05 11.97 7.04
C GLN A 403 24.23 11.75 7.99
N ASP A 404 23.91 11.29 9.20
CA ASP A 404 24.89 10.85 10.17
C ASP A 404 25.52 9.52 9.71
N PRO A 405 26.85 9.46 9.53
CA PRO A 405 27.50 8.29 8.95
C PRO A 405 27.55 7.08 9.89
N GLU A 406 27.34 7.27 11.21
CA GLU A 406 27.36 6.17 12.18
C GLU A 406 26.00 5.46 12.27
N THR A 407 24.92 6.24 12.23
CA THR A 407 23.55 5.74 12.40
C THR A 407 22.80 5.57 11.08
N GLY A 408 23.25 6.21 10.00
CA GLY A 408 22.53 6.26 8.72
C GLY A 408 21.27 7.12 8.77
N LEU A 409 21.01 7.85 9.86
CA LEU A 409 19.85 8.72 10.01
C LEU A 409 20.17 10.17 9.67
N PHE A 410 19.18 10.92 9.18
CA PHE A 410 19.36 12.35 8.97
C PHE A 410 19.37 13.13 10.29
N ALA A 411 20.34 14.02 10.47
CA ALA A 411 20.49 14.88 11.62
C ALA A 411 20.27 16.35 11.23
N PHE A 412 19.26 16.98 11.84
CA PHE A 412 18.86 18.36 11.58
C PHE A 412 18.90 19.19 12.86
N ASP A 413 19.05 20.50 12.73
CA ASP A 413 19.17 21.44 13.85
C ASP A 413 17.82 21.82 14.49
N ASN A 414 16.80 20.95 14.35
CA ASN A 414 15.41 21.23 14.70
C ASN A 414 15.16 21.36 16.21
N PRO A 415 14.57 22.47 16.67
CA PRO A 415 13.99 22.57 18.01
C PRO A 415 12.51 22.12 18.08
N THR A 416 11.82 21.93 16.94
CA THR A 416 10.34 21.84 16.86
C THR A 416 9.76 20.48 16.43
N THR A 417 10.59 19.55 15.95
CA THR A 417 10.13 18.26 15.43
C THR A 417 10.90 17.08 16.00
N ASP A 418 10.13 16.07 16.43
CA ASP A 418 10.64 14.83 17.00
C ASP A 418 11.38 13.96 15.95
N ARG A 419 12.33 13.16 16.44
CA ARG A 419 13.39 12.46 15.66
C ARG A 419 12.95 11.69 14.40
N HIS A 420 11.76 11.07 14.36
CA HIS A 420 11.29 10.27 13.22
C HIS A 420 10.36 11.03 12.25
N GLN A 421 9.73 12.14 12.67
CA GLN A 421 9.04 13.08 11.75
C GLN A 421 10.09 13.64 10.80
N ASN A 422 11.28 13.85 11.35
CA ASN A 422 12.45 14.32 10.63
C ASN A 422 12.89 13.37 9.54
N GLN A 423 12.75 12.06 9.75
CA GLN A 423 13.12 11.08 8.75
C GLN A 423 12.07 10.98 7.65
N MET A 424 10.79 10.83 8.00
CA MET A 424 9.76 10.53 7.00
C MET A 424 9.50 11.68 6.03
N TYR A 425 9.40 12.94 6.50
CA TYR A 425 9.23 14.09 5.61
C TYR A 425 10.40 14.25 4.64
N VAL A 426 11.61 13.96 5.12
CA VAL A 426 12.80 14.00 4.31
C VAL A 426 12.81 12.88 3.29
N LEU A 427 12.41 11.66 3.66
CA LEU A 427 12.27 10.55 2.71
C LEU A 427 11.22 10.83 1.63
N TRP A 428 10.09 11.47 1.96
CA TRP A 428 9.11 11.86 0.94
C TRP A 428 9.74 12.75 -0.12
N GLY A 429 10.42 13.81 0.32
CA GLY A 429 11.07 14.76 -0.56
C GLY A 429 12.25 14.17 -1.32
N LEU A 430 13.15 13.48 -0.64
CA LEU A 430 14.37 12.92 -1.22
C LEU A 430 14.04 11.82 -2.24
N CYS A 431 13.22 10.83 -1.89
CA CYS A 431 12.86 9.76 -2.83
C CYS A 431 12.13 10.30 -4.05
N ARG A 432 11.23 11.26 -3.86
CA ARG A 432 10.52 11.87 -4.97
C ARG A 432 11.43 12.75 -5.84
N ALA A 433 12.40 13.46 -5.25
CA ALA A 433 13.42 14.18 -6.00
C ALA A 433 14.31 13.24 -6.83
N ILE A 434 14.70 12.07 -6.30
CA ILE A 434 15.43 11.02 -7.03
C ILE A 434 14.63 10.56 -8.25
N GLU A 435 13.33 10.28 -8.05
CA GLU A 435 12.42 9.79 -9.09
C GLU A 435 12.38 10.72 -10.31
N VAL A 436 12.38 12.04 -10.11
CA VAL A 436 12.15 13.01 -11.19
C VAL A 436 13.40 13.74 -11.69
N ALA A 437 14.41 13.98 -10.84
CA ALA A 437 15.48 14.95 -11.17
C ALA A 437 16.89 14.65 -10.60
N ALA A 438 16.97 14.12 -9.37
CA ALA A 438 18.21 14.07 -8.59
C ALA A 438 19.16 12.92 -8.95
N GLY A 439 18.65 11.87 -9.61
CA GLY A 439 19.41 10.67 -9.93
C GLY A 439 19.53 9.70 -8.75
N ASP A 440 19.93 8.45 -9.04
CA ASP A 440 19.92 7.31 -8.11
C ASP A 440 21.00 7.35 -7.01
N GLY A 441 21.98 8.24 -7.12
CA GLY A 441 23.11 8.34 -6.17
C GLY A 441 22.75 8.65 -4.71
N TYR A 442 21.49 9.01 -4.42
CA TYR A 442 20.99 9.26 -3.05
C TYR A 442 20.09 8.15 -2.50
N LEU A 443 19.85 7.08 -3.28
CA LEU A 443 18.95 5.99 -2.89
C LEU A 443 19.49 5.22 -1.69
N GLU A 444 20.82 5.09 -1.57
CA GLU A 444 21.48 4.49 -0.40
C GLU A 444 21.16 5.26 0.89
N ASN A 445 21.03 6.59 0.83
CA ASN A 445 20.64 7.38 2.00
C ASN A 445 19.23 6.98 2.47
N ALA A 446 18.29 6.84 1.52
CA ALA A 446 16.92 6.44 1.84
C ALA A 446 16.86 5.00 2.37
N THR A 447 17.61 4.07 1.76
CA THR A 447 17.69 2.67 2.20
C THR A 447 18.16 2.57 3.66
N ALA A 448 19.22 3.29 4.04
CA ALA A 448 19.75 3.24 5.41
C ALA A 448 18.72 3.66 6.48
N VAL A 449 17.94 4.72 6.20
CA VAL A 449 16.88 5.19 7.11
C VAL A 449 15.72 4.19 7.20
N LEU A 450 15.32 3.62 6.06
CA LEU A 450 14.26 2.61 6.00
C LEU A 450 14.67 1.33 6.74
N ASP A 451 15.89 0.83 6.52
CA ASP A 451 16.40 -0.35 7.22
C ASP A 451 16.46 -0.12 8.73
N TYR A 452 16.98 1.02 9.19
CA TYR A 452 16.93 1.35 10.62
C TYR A 452 15.49 1.37 11.16
N THR A 453 14.56 1.97 10.41
CA THR A 453 13.14 2.05 10.79
C THR A 453 12.53 0.66 10.91
N LEU A 454 12.79 -0.23 9.95
CA LEU A 454 12.27 -1.60 9.96
C LEU A 454 12.89 -2.44 11.08
N ASP A 455 14.22 -2.38 11.24
CA ASP A 455 14.95 -3.25 12.15
C ASP A 455 14.81 -2.82 13.62
N THR A 456 14.61 -1.53 13.87
CA THR A 456 14.64 -0.97 15.23
C THR A 456 13.32 -0.37 15.69
N ARG A 457 12.44 0.06 14.75
CA ARG A 457 11.27 0.89 15.09
C ARG A 457 9.94 0.25 14.77
N LEU A 458 9.88 -0.70 13.83
CA LEU A 458 8.66 -1.44 13.51
C LEU A 458 8.44 -2.57 14.52
N ARG A 459 7.35 -2.51 15.28
CA ARG A 459 6.95 -3.57 16.21
C ARG A 459 6.37 -4.79 15.48
N ASP A 460 6.28 -5.90 16.20
CA ASP A 460 5.67 -7.15 15.71
C ASP A 460 4.18 -6.99 15.34
N ASP A 461 3.46 -6.08 15.99
CA ASP A 461 2.06 -5.73 15.68
C ASP A 461 1.89 -4.76 14.50
N GLY A 462 2.99 -4.28 13.92
CA GLY A 462 3.02 -3.32 12.82
C GLY A 462 3.13 -1.85 13.25
N ALA A 463 3.07 -1.53 14.55
CA ALA A 463 3.14 -0.13 14.98
C ALA A 463 4.57 0.42 14.93
N LEU A 464 4.74 1.60 14.34
CA LEU A 464 6.01 2.34 14.38
C LEU A 464 6.22 3.08 15.72
N LEU A 465 7.37 2.83 16.35
CA LEU A 465 7.83 3.51 17.55
C LEU A 465 8.41 4.89 17.23
N TRP A 466 7.90 5.91 17.91
CA TRP A 466 8.19 7.30 17.55
C TRP A 466 9.44 7.91 18.18
N LEU A 467 9.65 7.70 19.46
CA LEU A 467 10.77 8.29 20.19
C LEU A 467 11.51 7.22 20.97
N GLU A 468 12.82 7.42 21.14
CA GLU A 468 13.60 6.72 22.13
C GLU A 468 13.81 7.67 23.28
N PRO A 469 13.42 7.31 24.51
CA PRO A 469 13.66 8.19 25.63
C PRO A 469 15.15 8.29 25.93
N GLY A 470 15.62 9.50 26.17
CA GLY A 470 16.92 9.69 26.81
C GLY A 470 16.86 9.27 28.28
N ARG A 471 17.97 8.79 28.86
CA ARG A 471 18.04 8.40 30.29
C ARG A 471 17.53 9.47 31.27
N ILE A 472 17.70 10.75 30.92
CA ILE A 472 17.23 11.89 31.74
C ILE A 472 15.70 12.05 31.66
N GLU A 473 15.11 11.79 30.50
CA GLU A 473 13.67 11.86 30.28
C GLU A 473 12.97 10.70 30.99
N GLU A 474 13.54 9.49 30.93
CA GLU A 474 13.10 8.33 31.71
C GLU A 474 13.08 8.65 33.21
N LEU A 475 14.16 9.26 33.71
CA LEU A 475 14.28 9.65 35.12
C LEU A 475 13.27 10.75 35.49
N SER A 476 13.03 11.72 34.61
CA SER A 476 12.07 12.80 34.84
C SER A 476 10.64 12.26 34.97
N VAL A 477 10.26 11.33 34.08
CA VAL A 477 8.97 10.62 34.15
C VAL A 477 8.87 9.75 35.39
N ALA A 478 9.93 9.01 35.76
CA ALA A 478 9.96 8.21 36.98
C ALA A 478 9.78 9.05 38.26
N LEU A 479 10.20 10.32 38.23
CA LEU A 479 10.02 11.29 39.31
C LEU A 479 8.67 12.04 39.26
N GLY A 480 7.78 11.67 38.33
CA GLY A 480 6.47 12.30 38.17
C GLY A 480 6.51 13.75 37.69
N ARG A 481 7.57 14.15 36.97
CA ARG A 481 7.75 15.51 36.44
C ARG A 481 7.61 15.50 34.92
N GLY A 482 6.85 16.45 34.37
CA GLY A 482 6.79 16.71 32.92
C GLY A 482 5.43 16.42 32.27
N GLU A 483 5.38 16.61 30.95
CA GLU A 483 4.24 16.23 30.09
C GLU A 483 4.14 14.70 29.94
N TYR A 484 3.05 14.20 29.35
CA TYR A 484 2.95 12.78 29.06
C TYR A 484 4.07 12.38 28.09
N PRO A 485 4.81 11.30 28.37
CA PRO A 485 5.96 10.92 27.55
C PRO A 485 5.54 10.51 26.14
N GLN A 486 5.97 11.29 25.15
CA GLN A 486 5.66 11.07 23.73
C GLN A 486 6.17 9.71 23.20
N TRP A 487 7.24 9.15 23.79
CA TRP A 487 7.72 7.79 23.44
C TRP A 487 6.78 6.67 23.90
N LYS A 488 5.77 6.97 24.72
CA LYS A 488 4.69 6.03 25.06
C LYS A 488 3.50 6.14 24.12
N LEU A 489 3.61 6.86 23.01
CA LEU A 489 2.55 7.04 22.03
C LEU A 489 2.92 6.40 20.69
N LEU A 490 1.97 5.67 20.13
CA LEU A 490 1.97 5.07 18.81
C LEU A 490 0.99 5.87 17.96
N PHE A 491 1.48 6.66 17.00
CA PHE A 491 0.62 7.54 16.21
C PHE A 491 0.18 6.89 14.92
N ALA A 492 -1.08 7.17 14.55
CA ALA A 492 -1.64 6.72 13.28
C ALA A 492 -0.98 7.41 12.08
N CYS A 493 -0.72 8.71 12.18
CA CYS A 493 -0.11 9.47 11.09
C CYS A 493 1.29 8.95 10.71
N HIS A 494 2.04 8.35 11.63
CA HIS A 494 3.36 7.79 11.33
C HIS A 494 3.28 6.55 10.45
N GLN A 495 2.22 5.75 10.59
CA GLN A 495 2.00 4.61 9.68
C GLN A 495 1.75 5.10 8.26
N SER A 496 0.92 6.15 8.13
CA SER A 496 0.67 6.80 6.84
C SER A 496 1.95 7.41 6.27
N PHE A 497 2.78 8.03 7.11
CA PHE A 497 4.02 8.64 6.64
C PHE A 497 5.03 7.63 6.13
N PHE A 498 5.14 6.49 6.81
CA PHE A 498 5.96 5.38 6.35
C PHE A 498 5.45 4.80 5.04
N ALA A 499 4.13 4.61 4.89
CA ALA A 499 3.54 4.12 3.64
C ALA A 499 3.84 5.04 2.44
N ILE A 500 3.77 6.37 2.63
CA ILE A 500 4.13 7.34 1.58
C ILE A 500 5.62 7.26 1.24
N ALA A 501 6.49 7.21 2.26
CA ALA A 501 7.93 7.09 2.06
C ALA A 501 8.29 5.81 1.28
N ALA A 502 7.68 4.69 1.65
CA ALA A 502 7.87 3.40 0.97
C ALA A 502 7.41 3.45 -0.49
N ALA A 503 6.26 4.08 -0.77
CA ALA A 503 5.75 4.24 -2.13
C ALA A 503 6.71 5.05 -3.00
N HIS A 504 7.20 6.19 -2.51
CA HIS A 504 8.19 7.00 -3.23
C HIS A 504 9.54 6.30 -3.39
N TYR A 505 10.01 5.58 -2.36
CA TYR A 505 11.24 4.81 -2.43
C TYR A 505 11.20 3.75 -3.54
N ARG A 506 10.09 3.00 -3.65
CA ARG A 506 9.92 2.00 -4.71
C ARG A 506 9.92 2.63 -6.10
N ARG A 507 9.22 3.77 -6.29
CA ARG A 507 9.22 4.50 -7.58
C ARG A 507 10.58 5.10 -7.94
N ALA A 508 11.36 5.48 -6.94
CA ALA A 508 12.73 5.96 -7.10
C ALA A 508 13.73 4.85 -7.52
N GLY A 509 13.29 3.60 -7.66
CA GLY A 509 14.14 2.46 -8.02
C GLY A 509 14.67 1.66 -6.83
N GLY A 510 14.16 1.90 -5.62
CA GLY A 510 14.49 1.16 -4.41
C GLY A 510 14.23 -0.34 -4.53
N ASP A 511 15.21 -1.17 -4.19
CA ASP A 511 15.16 -2.62 -4.34
C ASP A 511 14.60 -3.35 -3.11
N ARG A 512 14.64 -2.71 -1.93
CA ARG A 512 14.06 -3.25 -0.69
C ARG A 512 12.55 -3.50 -0.86
N ASN A 513 12.11 -4.72 -0.59
CA ASN A 513 10.68 -5.04 -0.51
C ASN A 513 10.10 -4.45 0.78
N LEU A 514 9.19 -3.47 0.63
CA LEU A 514 8.52 -2.76 1.72
C LEU A 514 7.03 -3.11 1.83
N ASP A 515 6.53 -4.00 0.97
CA ASP A 515 5.09 -4.25 0.80
C ASP A 515 4.48 -4.86 2.07
N ARG A 516 5.12 -5.90 2.63
CA ARG A 516 4.67 -6.52 3.90
C ARG A 516 4.83 -5.58 5.10
N PRO A 517 5.95 -4.85 5.28
CA PRO A 517 6.02 -3.80 6.30
C PRO A 517 4.91 -2.74 6.20
N VAL A 518 4.61 -2.28 4.99
CA VAL A 518 3.55 -1.28 4.75
C VAL A 518 2.18 -1.86 5.06
N GLU A 519 1.89 -3.09 4.62
CA GLU A 519 0.65 -3.80 4.97
C GLU A 519 0.49 -3.89 6.49
N ARG A 520 1.52 -4.33 7.23
CA ARG A 520 1.48 -4.45 8.69
C ARG A 520 1.24 -3.10 9.37
N ALA A 521 1.93 -2.05 8.94
CA ALA A 521 1.77 -0.70 9.48
C ALA A 521 0.34 -0.16 9.25
N MET A 522 -0.24 -0.41 8.08
CA MET A 522 -1.60 0.00 7.77
C MET A 522 -2.65 -0.88 8.48
N ALA A 523 -2.43 -2.20 8.56
CA ALA A 523 -3.29 -3.15 9.27
C ALA A 523 -3.39 -2.83 10.77
N TRP A 524 -2.33 -2.26 11.36
CA TRP A 524 -2.34 -1.77 12.73
C TRP A 524 -3.44 -0.73 12.96
N LEU A 525 -3.73 0.14 11.98
CA LEU A 525 -4.84 1.10 12.07
C LEU A 525 -6.22 0.42 12.09
N HIS A 526 -6.32 -0.80 11.54
CA HIS A 526 -7.58 -1.46 11.23
C HIS A 526 -7.86 -2.73 12.04
N GLY A 527 -7.04 -3.05 13.05
CA GLY A 527 -7.40 -4.07 14.03
C GLY A 527 -6.26 -4.92 14.58
N THR A 528 -5.07 -4.89 13.99
CA THR A 528 -3.92 -5.66 14.54
C THR A 528 -3.24 -4.99 15.73
N ASN A 529 -3.77 -3.85 16.19
CA ASN A 529 -3.31 -3.11 17.36
C ASN A 529 -3.74 -3.77 18.70
N ASP A 530 -3.19 -3.25 19.80
CA ASP A 530 -3.44 -3.74 21.17
C ASP A 530 -4.93 -3.76 21.60
N LEU A 531 -5.79 -2.98 20.93
CA LEU A 531 -7.23 -2.99 21.21
C LEU A 531 -7.99 -4.07 20.43
N GLY A 532 -7.39 -4.66 19.39
CA GLY A 532 -8.08 -5.58 18.48
C GLY A 532 -9.23 -4.92 17.71
N ARG A 533 -9.17 -3.60 17.48
CA ARG A 533 -10.27 -2.79 16.92
C ARG A 533 -9.78 -1.84 15.83
N ASP A 534 -10.63 -1.59 14.84
CA ASP A 534 -10.38 -0.56 13.83
C ASP A 534 -10.41 0.83 14.49
N LEU A 535 -9.29 1.54 14.45
CA LEU A 535 -9.15 2.89 15.03
C LEU A 535 -10.02 3.92 14.31
N THR A 536 -10.45 3.62 13.09
CA THR A 536 -11.36 4.43 12.27
C THR A 536 -12.78 4.38 12.83
N ASP A 537 -13.24 3.19 13.19
CA ASP A 537 -14.58 3.00 13.74
C ASP A 537 -14.69 3.60 15.15
N LEU A 538 -13.58 3.66 15.89
CA LEU A 538 -13.52 4.28 17.22
C LEU A 538 -13.80 5.78 17.21
N THR A 539 -13.38 6.49 16.15
CA THR A 539 -13.55 7.94 16.08
C THR A 539 -14.97 8.34 15.71
N GLY A 540 -15.65 7.53 14.90
CA GLY A 540 -16.91 7.91 14.25
C GLY A 540 -16.75 9.03 13.21
N LEU A 541 -15.52 9.42 12.87
CA LEU A 541 -15.22 10.45 11.85
C LEU A 541 -14.91 9.85 10.48
N GLY A 542 -14.74 8.53 10.38
CA GLY A 542 -14.25 7.91 9.15
C GLY A 542 -12.73 8.00 8.96
N VAL A 543 -12.00 8.43 10.00
CA VAL A 543 -10.53 8.47 10.03
C VAL A 543 -9.97 7.84 11.31
N PRO A 544 -8.76 7.29 11.30
CA PRO A 544 -8.19 6.64 12.48
C PRO A 544 -7.96 7.63 13.62
N ALA A 545 -8.12 7.15 14.86
CA ALA A 545 -7.71 7.87 16.06
C ALA A 545 -6.26 8.39 15.93
N ARG A 546 -5.93 9.51 16.58
CA ARG A 546 -4.59 10.11 16.49
C ARG A 546 -3.49 9.17 16.96
N HIS A 547 -3.71 8.50 18.08
CA HIS A 547 -2.73 7.63 18.70
C HIS A 547 -3.37 6.52 19.52
N LEU A 548 -2.56 5.52 19.84
CA LEU A 548 -2.71 4.68 21.02
C LEU A 548 -1.49 4.87 21.92
N THR A 549 -1.67 4.72 23.22
CA THR A 549 -0.52 4.54 24.10
C THR A 549 0.08 3.14 23.90
N THR A 550 1.35 2.94 24.26
CA THR A 550 2.02 1.63 24.17
C THR A 550 1.42 0.55 25.07
N ASP A 551 0.50 0.92 25.96
CA ASP A 551 -0.31 0.05 26.82
C ASP A 551 -1.78 -0.02 26.36
N GLY A 552 -2.09 0.38 25.11
CA GLY A 552 -3.40 0.19 24.49
C GLY A 552 -4.50 1.14 24.99
N ARG A 553 -4.17 2.38 25.36
CA ARG A 553 -5.15 3.40 25.78
C ARG A 553 -5.30 4.53 24.76
N LEU A 554 -6.46 5.18 24.79
CA LEU A 554 -6.80 6.35 23.95
C LEU A 554 -6.70 7.68 24.71
N ASP A 555 -6.43 7.64 26.02
CA ASP A 555 -6.33 8.80 26.87
C ASP A 555 -4.87 9.16 27.14
N ALA A 556 -4.34 10.12 26.37
CA ALA A 556 -3.09 10.80 26.67
C ALA A 556 -3.33 12.30 26.91
N PRO A 557 -2.94 12.84 28.07
CA PRO A 557 -3.08 14.27 28.36
C PRO A 557 -2.47 15.14 27.26
N ARG A 558 -3.21 16.17 26.83
CA ARG A 558 -2.82 17.14 25.77
C ARG A 558 -2.73 16.59 24.34
N GLU A 559 -2.97 15.31 24.13
CA GLU A 559 -2.96 14.67 22.81
C GLU A 559 -4.37 14.28 22.32
N GLN A 560 -5.41 14.77 22.99
CA GLN A 560 -6.82 14.49 22.68
C GLN A 560 -7.36 15.39 21.56
N PHE A 561 -6.71 15.34 20.40
CA PHE A 561 -7.15 16.03 19.19
C PHE A 561 -6.86 15.21 17.93
N LYS A 562 -7.37 15.65 16.79
CA LYS A 562 -7.04 15.15 15.45
C LYS A 562 -6.72 16.35 14.55
N GLY A 563 -5.54 16.39 13.96
CA GLY A 563 -5.13 17.46 13.05
C GLY A 563 -5.47 17.16 11.60
N ALA A 564 -5.81 18.19 10.82
CA ALA A 564 -6.10 18.05 9.39
C ALA A 564 -4.93 17.41 8.60
N TYR A 565 -3.68 17.75 8.96
CA TYR A 565 -2.49 17.16 8.32
C TYR A 565 -2.41 15.64 8.45
N GLU A 566 -2.88 15.08 9.57
CA GLU A 566 -2.86 13.63 9.78
C GLU A 566 -3.79 12.94 8.80
N ILE A 567 -4.94 13.57 8.52
CA ILE A 567 -5.92 13.05 7.59
C ILE A 567 -5.46 13.29 6.16
N GLY A 568 -4.86 14.44 5.86
CA GLY A 568 -4.22 14.70 4.57
C GLY A 568 -3.19 13.64 4.18
N ALA A 569 -2.29 13.31 5.11
CA ALA A 569 -1.31 12.26 4.89
C ALA A 569 -1.93 10.85 4.86
N TYR A 570 -2.94 10.58 5.69
CA TYR A 570 -3.67 9.31 5.59
C TYR A 570 -4.32 9.16 4.21
N LEU A 571 -5.02 10.19 3.73
CA LEU A 571 -5.63 10.24 2.40
C LEU A 571 -4.58 10.08 1.29
N PHE A 572 -3.43 10.74 1.42
CA PHE A 572 -2.33 10.59 0.47
C PHE A 572 -1.83 9.13 0.47
N ALA A 573 -1.56 8.54 1.63
CA ALA A 573 -1.14 7.14 1.75
C ALA A 573 -2.17 6.18 1.15
N LEU A 574 -3.46 6.36 1.45
CA LEU A 574 -4.53 5.55 0.87
C LEU A 574 -4.60 5.70 -0.66
N THR A 575 -4.41 6.92 -1.15
CA THR A 575 -4.34 7.19 -2.59
C THR A 575 -3.15 6.46 -3.18
N GLU A 576 -1.96 6.54 -2.61
CA GLU A 576 -0.78 5.81 -3.10
C GLU A 576 -0.99 4.30 -3.10
N LEU A 577 -1.59 3.74 -2.04
CA LEU A 577 -1.82 2.30 -1.93
C LEU A 577 -2.95 1.77 -2.83
N THR A 578 -3.76 2.66 -3.41
CA THR A 578 -4.96 2.29 -4.18
C THR A 578 -4.93 2.80 -5.63
N ALA A 579 -4.19 3.87 -5.92
CA ALA A 579 -4.13 4.54 -7.21
C ALA A 579 -3.10 3.86 -8.10
N TRP A 580 -3.56 2.80 -8.76
CA TRP A 580 -2.80 2.06 -9.76
C TRP A 580 -3.59 1.99 -11.06
#